data_AF-A0A7W7KLR0-F1
#
_entry.id   AF-A0A7W7KLR0-F1
#
_cell.length_a   1.000
_cell.length_b   1.000
_cell.length_c   1.000
_cell.angle_alpha   90.00
_cell.angle_beta   90.00
_cell.angle_gamma   90.00
#
_symmetry.space_group_name_H-M   'P 1'
#
loop_
_entity.id
_entity.type
_entity.pdbx_description
1 polymer ?
#
loop_
_entity_poly.entity_id
_entity_poly.type
_entity_poly.pdbx_seq_one_letter_code
_entity_poly.pdbx_strand_id
1 'polypeptide(L)'
;MTTALVTRPVLKACIAPCLSYRVRFVPTAETSAFPILARLRDPQPALAVLARYQELAEGSALPAAFEDNELCVIFARGGLHTSLGWRQGLEAWMGEELHDSSPVLEAPSFGERVLWRPGRAVVIGNAERYDELLDGLIAFAWYEYRLRLLEQAVAAAWLPAADHIRLTHQVARRDLARQGQINGCVQSTTSWRMAFVRVEAHLETPPRHLAGPIQRLYNELAVQANTHDRLAALDERIEVLQDLYELATDRLSEYRYFRRELQVEWLIVAILLIEAGMSLWELWKR
;
A
#
# COMPACT_ATOMS: atom_id res chain seq x y z
N MET A 1 -24.57 -9.70 -14.61
CA MET A 1 -24.40 -10.51 -13.39
C MET A 1 -24.79 -9.66 -12.20
N THR A 2 -25.72 -10.16 -11.41
CA THR A 2 -26.66 -9.40 -10.56
C THR A 2 -25.99 -8.75 -9.36
N THR A 3 -25.90 -7.42 -9.38
CA THR A 3 -25.52 -6.58 -8.24
C THR A 3 -26.62 -6.69 -7.20
N ALA A 4 -26.40 -7.46 -6.13
CA ALA A 4 -27.25 -7.38 -4.95
C ALA A 4 -27.11 -5.97 -4.38
N LEU A 5 -28.18 -5.17 -4.53
CA LEU A 5 -28.35 -3.88 -3.87
C LEU A 5 -28.25 -4.12 -2.37
N VAL A 6 -27.10 -3.77 -1.78
CA VAL A 6 -27.02 -3.59 -0.34
C VAL A 6 -27.94 -2.42 -0.04
N THR A 7 -28.96 -2.66 0.78
CA THR A 7 -29.78 -1.62 1.39
C THR A 7 -28.88 -0.79 2.29
N ARG A 8 -28.23 0.23 1.70
CA ARG A 8 -27.74 1.38 2.48
C ARG A 8 -28.93 1.91 3.27
N PRO A 9 -28.78 2.32 4.53
CA PRO A 9 -29.85 3.05 5.20
C PRO A 9 -30.14 4.27 4.34
N VAL A 10 -31.20 4.19 3.53
CA VAL A 10 -31.70 5.32 2.75
C VAL A 10 -31.96 6.40 3.78
N LEU A 11 -31.15 7.47 3.74
CA LEU A 11 -31.31 8.65 4.57
C LEU A 11 -32.64 9.32 4.20
N LYS A 12 -33.75 8.75 4.68
CA LYS A 12 -35.04 9.45 4.68
C LYS A 12 -34.96 10.53 5.74
N ALA A 13 -34.86 11.77 5.29
CA ALA A 13 -35.06 13.00 6.06
C ALA A 13 -34.26 13.07 7.39
N CYS A 14 -32.94 12.96 7.32
CA CYS A 14 -32.10 13.25 8.48
C CYS A 14 -32.11 14.78 8.75
N ILE A 15 -32.42 15.17 9.99
CA ILE A 15 -32.46 16.57 10.45
C ILE A 15 -31.09 17.02 10.98
N ALA A 16 -30.22 16.07 11.34
CA ALA A 16 -28.94 16.37 11.94
C ALA A 16 -28.06 17.28 11.07
N PRO A 17 -27.29 18.20 11.68
CA PRO A 17 -26.41 19.11 10.96
C PRO A 17 -25.24 18.37 10.31
N CYS A 18 -24.80 17.25 10.91
CA CYS A 18 -23.71 16.44 10.42
C CYS A 18 -24.00 14.93 10.52
N LEU A 19 -23.38 14.15 9.62
CA LEU A 19 -23.42 12.70 9.60
C LEU A 19 -22.00 12.15 9.66
N SER A 20 -21.75 11.15 10.50
CA SER A 20 -20.46 10.47 10.60
C SER A 20 -20.57 9.03 10.14
N TYR A 21 -19.67 8.65 9.24
CA TYR A 21 -19.50 7.30 8.74
C TYR A 21 -18.10 6.81 9.10
N ARG A 22 -18.01 5.72 9.86
CA ARG A 22 -16.75 5.01 10.10
C ARG A 22 -16.74 3.78 9.21
N VAL A 23 -15.87 3.80 8.23
CA VAL A 23 -15.65 2.72 7.28
C VAL A 23 -14.40 1.96 7.68
N ARG A 24 -14.49 0.64 7.73
CA ARG A 24 -13.34 -0.24 7.97
C ARG A 24 -13.05 -1.05 6.72
N PHE A 25 -11.78 -1.21 6.38
CA PHE A 25 -11.34 -2.07 5.30
C PHE A 25 -10.94 -3.43 5.86
N VAL A 26 -11.67 -4.48 5.47
CA VAL A 26 -11.43 -5.86 5.93
C VAL A 26 -11.12 -6.78 4.75
N PRO A 27 -10.23 -7.78 4.90
CA PRO A 27 -9.98 -8.77 3.85
C PRO A 27 -11.27 -9.51 3.45
N THR A 28 -11.44 -9.83 2.16
CA THR A 28 -12.64 -10.54 1.66
C THR A 28 -12.81 -11.96 2.25
N ALA A 29 -11.75 -12.55 2.81
CA ALA A 29 -11.79 -13.86 3.47
C ALA A 29 -12.52 -13.82 4.83
N GLU A 30 -12.72 -12.64 5.42
CA GLU A 30 -13.40 -12.49 6.69
C GLU A 30 -14.91 -12.29 6.50
N THR A 31 -15.71 -13.00 7.29
CA THR A 31 -17.17 -12.78 7.32
C THR A 31 -17.45 -11.48 8.06
N SER A 32 -17.93 -10.46 7.34
CA SER A 32 -18.30 -9.19 7.96
C SER A 32 -19.69 -9.26 8.59
N ALA A 33 -19.78 -8.90 9.88
CA ALA A 33 -21.06 -8.63 10.54
C ALA A 33 -21.65 -7.26 10.17
N PHE A 34 -20.87 -6.41 9.50
CA PHE A 34 -21.22 -5.04 9.14
C PHE A 34 -21.73 -4.92 7.69
N PRO A 35 -22.62 -3.94 7.40
CA PRO A 35 -23.07 -3.67 6.03
C PRO A 35 -21.91 -3.36 5.08
N ILE A 36 -21.91 -3.98 3.90
CA ILE A 36 -20.87 -3.79 2.88
C ILE A 36 -21.19 -2.54 2.07
N LEU A 37 -20.30 -1.55 2.09
CA LEU A 37 -20.42 -0.31 1.31
C LEU A 37 -19.82 -0.46 -0.09
N ALA A 38 -18.64 -1.09 -0.20
CA ALA A 38 -17.95 -1.32 -1.45
C ALA A 38 -17.15 -2.63 -1.46
N ARG A 39 -16.95 -3.19 -2.64
CA ARG A 39 -16.09 -4.36 -2.89
C ARG A 39 -14.89 -3.93 -3.72
N LEU A 40 -13.71 -3.95 -3.12
CA LEU A 40 -12.45 -3.55 -3.73
C LEU A 40 -11.73 -4.83 -4.15
N ARG A 41 -11.56 -5.07 -5.45
CA ARG A 41 -11.03 -6.34 -5.96
C ARG A 41 -9.52 -6.33 -6.13
N ASP A 42 -8.97 -5.16 -6.32
CA ASP A 42 -7.59 -4.88 -6.67
C ASP A 42 -7.13 -3.67 -5.82
N PRO A 43 -5.85 -3.51 -5.47
CA PRO A 43 -4.72 -4.43 -5.64
C PRO A 43 -4.73 -5.60 -4.64
N GLN A 44 -5.61 -5.62 -3.65
CA GLN A 44 -5.85 -6.79 -2.80
C GLN A 44 -7.35 -6.83 -2.50
N PRO A 45 -8.02 -8.00 -2.62
CA PRO A 45 -9.44 -8.09 -2.35
C PRO A 45 -9.77 -7.66 -0.92
N ALA A 46 -10.55 -6.59 -0.79
CA ALA A 46 -11.03 -6.06 0.47
C ALA A 46 -12.50 -5.62 0.37
N LEU A 47 -13.17 -5.63 1.51
CA LEU A 47 -14.51 -5.09 1.70
C LEU A 47 -14.39 -3.79 2.49
N ALA A 48 -15.01 -2.73 1.97
CA ALA A 48 -15.27 -1.54 2.76
C ALA A 48 -16.60 -1.74 3.48
N VAL A 49 -16.56 -1.78 4.81
CA VAL A 49 -17.74 -2.08 5.64
C VAL A 49 -18.07 -0.92 6.56
N LEU A 50 -19.37 -0.69 6.78
CA LEU A 50 -19.85 0.37 7.67
C LEU A 50 -19.74 -0.10 9.13
N ALA A 51 -18.62 0.23 9.78
CA ALA A 51 -18.36 -0.13 11.16
C ALA A 51 -19.24 0.67 12.13
N ARG A 52 -19.48 1.96 11.85
CA ARG A 52 -20.35 2.81 12.66
C ARG A 52 -20.98 3.91 11.83
N TYR A 53 -22.25 4.19 12.10
CA TYR A 53 -22.98 5.36 11.61
C TYR A 53 -23.48 6.18 12.80
N GLN A 54 -23.34 7.50 12.74
CA GLN A 54 -23.80 8.38 13.80
C GLN A 54 -24.27 9.73 13.23
N GLU A 55 -25.44 10.18 13.68
CA GLU A 55 -25.88 11.56 13.50
C GLU A 55 -25.19 12.44 14.55
N LEU A 56 -24.57 13.53 14.10
CA LEU A 56 -23.84 14.46 14.96
C LEU A 56 -24.63 15.77 15.05
N ALA A 57 -25.01 16.14 16.28
CA ALA A 57 -25.49 17.48 16.60
C ALA A 57 -24.30 18.44 16.78
N GLU A 58 -24.53 19.75 16.64
CA GLU A 58 -23.48 20.74 16.90
C GLU A 58 -22.94 20.62 18.33
N GLY A 59 -21.62 20.67 18.48
CA GLY A 59 -20.95 20.52 19.78
C GLY A 59 -20.81 19.06 20.27
N SER A 60 -21.21 18.07 19.47
CA SER A 60 -20.93 16.67 19.77
C SER A 60 -19.43 16.40 19.78
N ALA A 61 -18.94 15.48 20.61
CA ALA A 61 -17.54 15.07 20.54
C ALA A 61 -17.24 14.43 19.18
N LEU A 62 -16.20 14.93 18.50
CA LEU A 62 -15.73 14.36 17.24
C LEU A 62 -14.96 13.06 17.51
N PRO A 63 -14.97 12.10 16.58
CA PRO A 63 -14.22 10.85 16.74
C PRO A 63 -12.71 11.16 16.86
N ALA A 64 -12.03 10.57 17.86
CA ALA A 64 -10.63 10.88 18.17
C ALA A 64 -9.63 9.77 17.77
N ALA A 65 -10.06 8.50 17.73
CA ALA A 65 -9.18 7.34 17.49
C ALA A 65 -9.55 6.61 16.19
N PHE A 66 -8.54 6.37 15.36
CA PHE A 66 -8.64 5.72 14.05
C PHE A 66 -7.59 4.62 13.97
N GLU A 67 -7.99 3.45 13.48
CA GLU A 67 -7.05 2.40 13.11
C GLU A 67 -6.52 2.70 11.69
N ASP A 68 -5.33 2.18 11.34
CA ASP A 68 -4.70 2.45 10.04
C ASP A 68 -5.54 2.00 8.83
N ASN A 69 -6.43 1.02 9.05
CA ASN A 69 -7.35 0.47 8.05
C ASN A 69 -8.78 1.04 8.15
N GLU A 70 -8.94 2.25 8.69
CA GLU A 70 -10.23 2.90 8.80
C GLU A 70 -10.25 4.27 8.11
N LEU A 71 -11.44 4.62 7.61
CA LEU A 71 -11.76 5.94 7.07
C LEU A 71 -12.97 6.48 7.83
N CYS A 72 -12.82 7.64 8.45
CA CYS A 72 -13.92 8.37 9.05
C CYS A 72 -14.32 9.54 8.16
N VAL A 73 -15.55 9.51 7.65
CA VAL A 73 -16.11 10.58 6.82
C VAL A 73 -17.19 11.32 7.59
N ILE A 74 -17.04 12.64 7.72
CA ILE A 74 -18.06 13.53 8.28
C ILE A 74 -18.68 14.35 7.16
N PHE A 75 -19.98 14.19 6.92
CA PHE A 75 -20.74 15.04 6.01
C PHE A 75 -21.42 16.15 6.81
N ALA A 76 -21.02 17.39 6.58
CA ALA A 76 -21.65 18.58 7.12
C ALA A 76 -22.57 19.22 6.09
N ARG A 77 -23.81 19.53 6.49
CA ARG A 77 -24.77 20.14 5.57
C ARG A 77 -24.37 21.58 5.22
N GLY A 78 -24.43 21.92 3.94
CA GLY A 78 -24.22 23.27 3.43
C GLY A 78 -25.30 24.26 3.91
N GLY A 79 -25.06 25.56 3.68
CA GLY A 79 -26.02 26.62 4.01
C GLY A 79 -26.13 26.94 5.51
N LEU A 80 -27.33 27.24 6.00
CA LEU A 80 -27.61 27.62 7.40
C LEU A 80 -27.77 26.42 8.35
N HIS A 81 -27.67 25.19 7.82
CA HIS A 81 -27.89 23.96 8.60
C HIS A 81 -26.71 23.59 9.51
N THR A 82 -25.53 24.13 9.25
CA THR A 82 -24.31 23.91 10.03
C THR A 82 -23.75 25.28 10.36
N SER A 83 -23.67 25.60 11.65
CA SER A 83 -23.15 26.88 12.13
C SER A 83 -21.69 27.08 11.73
N LEU A 84 -21.28 28.34 11.59
CA LEU A 84 -19.91 28.70 11.24
C LEU A 84 -18.90 28.15 12.27
N GLY A 85 -19.22 28.27 13.56
CA GLY A 85 -18.35 27.76 14.63
C GLY A 85 -18.19 26.24 14.57
N TRP A 86 -19.24 25.51 14.21
CA TRP A 86 -19.13 24.06 14.04
C TRP A 86 -18.30 23.67 12.81
N ARG A 87 -18.41 24.41 11.70
CA ARG A 87 -17.53 24.22 10.53
C ARG A 87 -16.05 24.47 10.85
N GLN A 88 -15.76 25.53 11.58
CA GLN A 88 -14.40 25.83 12.06
C GLN A 88 -13.88 24.71 12.97
N GLY A 89 -14.74 24.13 13.81
CA GLY A 89 -14.39 22.97 14.64
C GLY A 89 -14.05 21.72 13.81
N LEU A 90 -14.80 21.46 12.74
CA LEU A 90 -14.51 20.36 11.81
C LEU A 90 -13.19 20.57 11.05
N GLU A 91 -12.91 21.80 10.63
CA GLU A 91 -11.63 22.16 10.00
C GLU A 91 -10.46 22.02 10.98
N ALA A 92 -10.63 22.48 12.22
CA ALA A 92 -9.63 22.32 13.28
C ALA A 92 -9.35 20.84 13.56
N TRP A 93 -10.39 20.00 13.60
CA TRP A 93 -10.26 18.54 13.76
C TRP A 93 -9.53 17.87 12.60
N MET A 94 -9.65 18.41 11.38
CA MET A 94 -8.82 17.96 10.25
C MET A 94 -7.35 18.37 10.41
N GLY A 95 -7.08 19.49 11.08
CA GLY A 95 -5.73 20.00 11.36
C GLY A 95 -5.02 19.40 12.58
N GLU A 96 -5.73 18.68 13.45
CA GLU A 96 -5.11 18.00 14.60
C GLU A 96 -4.00 17.04 14.14
N GLU A 97 -2.85 17.09 14.80
CA GLU A 97 -1.75 16.17 14.50
C GLU A 97 -2.16 14.73 14.83
N LEU A 98 -2.21 13.89 13.80
CA LEU A 98 -2.26 12.43 13.95
C LEU A 98 -0.84 11.86 13.88
N HIS A 99 -0.74 10.55 14.10
CA HIS A 99 0.47 9.76 13.88
C HIS A 99 1.08 9.96 12.48
N ASP A 100 0.27 10.39 11.49
CA ASP A 100 0.68 10.68 10.12
C ASP A 100 0.65 12.21 9.86
N SER A 101 1.83 12.79 9.62
CA SER A 101 2.04 14.22 9.32
C SER A 101 1.58 14.65 7.92
N SER A 102 0.86 13.79 7.19
CA SER A 102 0.33 14.13 5.86
C SER A 102 -0.56 15.38 5.90
N PRO A 103 -0.39 16.31 4.93
CA PRO A 103 -1.17 17.54 4.88
C PRO A 103 -2.65 17.27 4.59
N VAL A 104 -3.50 18.20 5.02
CA VAL A 104 -4.91 18.18 4.64
C VAL A 104 -5.03 18.63 3.19
N LEU A 105 -5.65 17.79 2.36
CA LEU A 105 -5.99 18.07 0.99
C LEU A 105 -7.38 18.72 0.94
N GLU A 106 -7.57 19.68 0.04
CA GLU A 106 -8.82 20.41 -0.14
C GLU A 106 -9.25 20.39 -1.60
N ALA A 107 -10.21 19.53 -1.95
CA ALA A 107 -10.71 19.40 -3.30
C ALA A 107 -12.14 19.96 -3.42
N PRO A 108 -12.39 20.91 -4.34
CA PRO A 108 -13.75 21.29 -4.69
C PRO A 108 -14.41 20.20 -5.55
N SER A 109 -15.66 19.85 -5.26
CA SER A 109 -16.47 18.95 -6.09
C SER A 109 -17.84 19.57 -6.29
N PHE A 110 -18.13 20.12 -7.47
CA PHE A 110 -19.50 20.53 -7.88
C PHE A 110 -20.34 21.28 -6.82
N GLY A 111 -19.73 22.22 -6.10
CA GLY A 111 -20.39 23.03 -5.06
C GLY A 111 -20.27 22.48 -3.63
N GLU A 112 -19.68 21.30 -3.47
CA GLU A 112 -19.20 20.76 -2.19
C GLU A 112 -17.71 21.01 -2.01
N ARG A 113 -17.30 21.20 -0.76
CA ARG A 113 -15.90 21.30 -0.35
C ARG A 113 -15.50 20.02 0.37
N VAL A 114 -14.49 19.33 -0.13
CA VAL A 114 -13.99 18.08 0.43
C VAL A 114 -12.62 18.32 1.04
N LEU A 115 -12.51 18.11 2.34
CA LEU A 115 -11.26 18.06 3.08
C LEU A 115 -10.90 16.61 3.31
N TRP A 116 -9.69 16.21 2.97
CA TRP A 116 -9.25 14.82 3.12
C TRP A 116 -7.85 14.75 3.69
N ARG A 117 -7.62 13.77 4.53
CA ARG A 117 -6.28 13.31 4.91
C ARG A 117 -6.35 11.81 5.20
N PRO A 118 -5.22 11.12 5.34
CA PRO A 118 -5.22 9.74 5.79
C PRO A 118 -6.13 9.48 7.00
N GLY A 119 -7.08 8.55 6.83
CA GLY A 119 -8.01 8.11 7.87
C GLY A 119 -9.20 9.03 8.16
N ARG A 120 -9.23 10.27 7.64
CA ARG A 120 -10.31 11.24 7.91
C ARG A 120 -10.71 12.04 6.68
N ALA A 121 -11.99 12.32 6.54
CA ALA A 121 -12.51 13.24 5.53
C ALA A 121 -13.68 14.06 6.08
N VAL A 122 -13.77 15.31 5.66
CA VAL A 122 -14.92 16.19 5.89
C VAL A 122 -15.48 16.62 4.54
N VAL A 123 -16.78 16.48 4.36
CA VAL A 123 -17.48 16.96 3.16
C VAL A 123 -18.46 18.02 3.60
N ILE A 124 -18.34 19.24 3.10
CA ILE A 124 -19.23 20.36 3.39
C ILE A 124 -20.05 20.63 2.13
N GLY A 125 -21.35 20.34 2.14
CA GLY A 125 -22.14 20.48 0.92
C GLY A 125 -23.54 19.90 0.95
N ASN A 126 -24.06 19.54 -0.23
CA ASN A 126 -25.40 18.98 -0.37
C ASN A 126 -25.48 17.58 0.26
N ALA A 127 -26.43 17.40 1.18
CA ALA A 127 -26.67 16.15 1.88
C ALA A 127 -27.14 15.02 0.95
N GLU A 128 -27.73 15.33 -0.20
CA GLU A 128 -28.30 14.33 -1.11
C GLU A 128 -27.23 13.53 -1.86
N ARG A 129 -26.02 14.06 -1.99
CA ARG A 129 -24.91 13.45 -2.75
C ARG A 129 -23.93 12.66 -1.88
N TYR A 130 -24.27 12.44 -0.61
CA TYR A 130 -23.42 11.75 0.35
C TYR A 130 -23.01 10.35 -0.13
N ASP A 131 -23.94 9.58 -0.70
CA ASP A 131 -23.70 8.21 -1.14
C ASP A 131 -22.64 8.13 -2.24
N GLU A 132 -22.73 9.01 -3.25
CA GLU A 132 -21.79 9.06 -4.36
C GLU A 132 -20.41 9.56 -3.92
N LEU A 133 -20.38 10.57 -3.06
CA LEU A 133 -19.13 11.13 -2.52
C LEU A 133 -18.43 10.13 -1.60
N LEU A 134 -19.20 9.40 -0.79
CA LEU A 134 -18.67 8.35 0.07
C LEU A 134 -18.01 7.23 -0.75
N ASP A 135 -18.62 6.81 -1.85
CA ASP A 135 -18.03 5.78 -2.74
C ASP A 135 -16.68 6.21 -3.33
N GLY A 136 -16.59 7.47 -3.79
CA GLY A 136 -15.33 8.04 -4.27
C GLY A 136 -14.26 8.12 -3.19
N LEU A 137 -14.62 8.59 -1.99
CA LEU A 137 -13.70 8.71 -0.85
C LEU A 137 -13.22 7.35 -0.34
N ILE A 138 -14.11 6.35 -0.28
CA ILE A 138 -13.75 4.97 0.09
C ILE A 138 -12.73 4.42 -0.89
N ALA A 139 -12.98 4.56 -2.20
CA ALA A 139 -12.06 4.08 -3.22
C ALA A 139 -10.70 4.78 -3.12
N PHE A 140 -10.69 6.12 -3.08
CA PHE A 140 -9.45 6.89 -3.00
C PHE A 140 -8.64 6.57 -1.75
N ALA A 141 -9.29 6.59 -0.58
CA ALA A 141 -8.62 6.33 0.69
C ALA A 141 -7.99 4.93 0.74
N TRP A 142 -8.64 3.93 0.14
CA TRP A 142 -8.08 2.59 0.04
C TRP A 142 -6.81 2.57 -0.81
N TYR A 143 -6.86 3.07 -2.05
CA TYR A 143 -5.71 3.02 -2.96
C TYR A 143 -4.54 3.86 -2.45
N GLU A 144 -4.83 5.03 -1.87
CA GLU A 144 -3.83 5.89 -1.25
C GLU A 144 -3.17 5.21 -0.04
N TYR A 145 -3.95 4.55 0.82
CA TYR A 145 -3.42 3.75 1.92
C TYR A 145 -2.51 2.62 1.42
N ARG A 146 -2.92 1.93 0.34
CA ARG A 146 -2.10 0.88 -0.27
C ARG A 146 -0.78 1.40 -0.83
N LEU A 147 -0.78 2.61 -1.40
CA LEU A 147 0.45 3.28 -1.82
C LEU A 147 1.35 3.56 -0.61
N ARG A 148 0.83 4.17 0.46
CA ARG A 148 1.61 4.44 1.69
C ARG A 148 2.23 3.20 2.31
N LEU A 149 1.47 2.12 2.42
CA LEU A 149 1.99 0.85 2.93
C LEU A 149 3.18 0.35 2.08
N LEU A 150 3.07 0.48 0.75
CA LEU A 150 4.14 0.06 -0.15
C LEU A 150 5.36 0.97 -0.04
N GLU A 151 5.15 2.29 0.02
CA GLU A 151 6.21 3.28 0.25
C GLU A 151 6.97 2.99 1.55
N GLN A 152 6.24 2.70 2.65
CA GLN A 152 6.84 2.36 3.94
C GLN A 152 7.63 1.04 3.89
N ALA A 153 7.10 0.01 3.23
CA ALA A 153 7.79 -1.27 3.08
C ALA A 153 9.11 -1.12 2.29
N VAL A 154 9.08 -0.37 1.18
CA VAL A 154 10.27 -0.10 0.36
C VAL A 154 11.27 0.77 1.11
N ALA A 155 10.81 1.81 1.81
CA ALA A 155 11.66 2.68 2.62
C ALA A 155 12.37 1.90 3.75
N ALA A 156 11.66 1.00 4.43
CA ALA A 156 12.24 0.15 5.48
C ALA A 156 13.33 -0.79 4.94
N ALA A 157 13.22 -1.22 3.69
CA ALA A 157 14.22 -2.07 3.04
C ALA A 157 15.43 -1.30 2.48
N TRP A 158 15.32 0.02 2.37
CA TRP A 158 16.35 0.87 1.76
C TRP A 158 17.64 0.92 2.59
N LEU A 159 17.52 1.12 3.92
CA LEU A 159 18.71 1.27 4.77
C LEU A 159 19.56 -0.01 4.85
N PRO A 160 18.98 -1.21 5.06
CA PRO A 160 19.75 -2.46 5.02
C PRO A 160 20.37 -2.78 3.66
N ALA A 161 19.82 -2.24 2.55
CA ALA A 161 20.31 -2.53 1.21
C ALA A 161 21.76 -2.05 0.98
N ALA A 162 22.19 -0.99 1.68
CA ALA A 162 23.56 -0.49 1.60
C ALA A 162 24.60 -1.55 1.97
N ASP A 163 24.32 -2.38 2.99
CA ASP A 163 25.20 -3.47 3.41
C ASP A 163 25.28 -4.61 2.39
N HIS A 164 24.32 -4.68 1.47
CA HIS A 164 24.24 -5.69 0.42
C HIS A 164 24.95 -5.28 -0.87
N ILE A 165 25.28 -4.00 -1.06
CA ILE A 165 26.01 -3.50 -2.24
C ILE A 165 27.31 -4.27 -2.46
N ARG A 166 28.02 -4.64 -1.40
CA ARG A 166 29.25 -5.43 -1.51
C ARG A 166 29.04 -6.78 -2.22
N LEU A 167 27.85 -7.38 -2.06
CA LEU A 167 27.53 -8.69 -2.64
C LEU A 167 27.43 -8.66 -4.17
N THR A 168 27.37 -7.49 -4.79
CA THR A 168 27.33 -7.34 -6.25
C THR A 168 28.70 -7.44 -6.92
N HIS A 169 29.80 -7.34 -6.16
CA HIS A 169 31.13 -7.27 -6.74
C HIS A 169 32.25 -7.93 -5.91
N GLN A 170 32.08 -8.14 -4.61
CA GLN A 170 33.10 -8.70 -3.70
C GLN A 170 32.54 -9.82 -2.82
N VAL A 171 32.04 -10.89 -3.47
CA VAL A 171 31.52 -12.08 -2.79
C VAL A 171 32.66 -12.91 -2.20
N ALA A 172 32.56 -13.22 -0.91
CA ALA A 172 33.44 -14.13 -0.21
C ALA A 172 32.68 -15.38 0.27
N ARG A 173 33.43 -16.43 0.66
CA ARG A 173 32.85 -17.70 1.14
C ARG A 173 31.84 -17.54 2.29
N ARG A 174 32.07 -16.60 3.21
CA ARG A 174 31.16 -16.34 4.33
C ARG A 174 29.80 -15.77 3.88
N ASP A 175 29.77 -15.11 2.72
CA ASP A 175 28.58 -14.46 2.21
C ASP A 175 27.58 -15.46 1.62
N LEU A 176 28.04 -16.68 1.28
CA LEU A 176 27.16 -17.78 0.87
C LEU A 176 26.11 -18.14 1.94
N ALA A 177 26.40 -17.89 3.22
CA ALA A 177 25.43 -18.08 4.29
C ALA A 177 24.23 -17.10 4.20
N ARG A 178 24.40 -15.97 3.50
CA ARG A 178 23.36 -14.95 3.30
C ARG A 178 22.44 -15.24 2.10
N GLN A 179 22.69 -16.29 1.33
CA GLN A 179 21.88 -16.62 0.14
C GLN A 179 20.36 -16.65 0.45
N GLY A 180 19.97 -17.29 1.56
CA GLY A 180 18.55 -17.37 1.93
C GLY A 180 17.91 -16.00 2.18
N GLN A 181 18.65 -15.11 2.84
CA GLN A 181 18.22 -13.72 3.07
C GLN A 181 18.07 -12.96 1.75
N ILE A 182 19.08 -13.03 0.87
CA ILE A 182 19.06 -12.33 -0.43
C ILE A 182 17.93 -12.86 -1.32
N ASN A 183 17.69 -14.17 -1.36
CA ASN A 183 16.54 -14.74 -2.07
C ASN A 183 15.20 -14.20 -1.53
N GLY A 184 15.08 -14.03 -0.21
CA GLY A 184 13.91 -13.40 0.41
C GLY A 184 13.74 -11.94 0.01
N CYS A 185 14.85 -11.20 -0.14
CA CYS A 185 14.83 -9.84 -0.66
C CYS A 185 14.36 -9.79 -2.12
N VAL A 186 14.84 -10.68 -2.99
CA VAL A 186 14.34 -10.82 -4.38
C VAL A 186 12.83 -11.09 -4.39
N GLN A 187 12.36 -12.05 -3.60
CA GLN A 187 10.93 -12.34 -3.51
C GLN A 187 10.13 -11.12 -3.06
N SER A 188 10.66 -10.35 -2.11
CA SER A 188 10.01 -9.14 -1.60
C SER A 188 9.94 -8.05 -2.67
N THR A 189 11.04 -7.76 -3.37
CA THR A 189 11.07 -6.74 -4.42
C THR A 189 10.19 -7.11 -5.61
N THR A 190 10.17 -8.38 -6.02
CA THR A 190 9.21 -8.86 -7.03
C THR A 190 7.76 -8.66 -6.56
N SER A 191 7.47 -8.99 -5.31
CA SER A 191 6.11 -8.81 -4.74
C SER A 191 5.72 -7.33 -4.67
N TRP A 192 6.66 -6.44 -4.36
CA TRP A 192 6.44 -4.99 -4.37
C TRP A 192 6.16 -4.46 -5.76
N ARG A 193 6.94 -4.88 -6.79
CA ARG A 193 6.66 -4.49 -8.18
C ARG A 193 5.26 -4.94 -8.63
N MET A 194 4.86 -6.17 -8.29
CA MET A 194 3.49 -6.65 -8.58
C MET A 194 2.42 -5.82 -7.86
N ALA A 195 2.67 -5.41 -6.61
CA ALA A 195 1.75 -4.56 -5.87
C ALA A 195 1.70 -3.13 -6.44
N PHE A 196 2.85 -2.59 -6.84
CA PHE A 196 2.99 -1.26 -7.43
C PHE A 196 2.13 -1.12 -8.69
N VAL A 197 2.33 -1.99 -9.68
CA VAL A 197 1.60 -1.95 -10.96
C VAL A 197 0.08 -1.98 -10.76
N ARG A 198 -0.39 -2.72 -9.74
CA ARG A 198 -1.82 -2.81 -9.42
C ARG A 198 -2.35 -1.54 -8.74
N VAL A 199 -1.57 -0.94 -7.85
CA VAL A 199 -1.93 0.33 -7.18
C VAL A 199 -1.91 1.49 -8.19
N GLU A 200 -0.86 1.58 -9.00
CA GLU A 200 -0.63 2.60 -10.02
C GLU A 200 -1.84 2.74 -10.95
N ALA A 201 -2.29 1.62 -11.54
CA ALA A 201 -3.43 1.62 -12.46
C ALA A 201 -4.72 2.22 -11.87
N HIS A 202 -4.91 2.11 -10.55
CA HIS A 202 -6.08 2.65 -9.85
C HIS A 202 -5.90 4.08 -9.35
N LEU A 203 -4.67 4.53 -9.16
CA LEU A 203 -4.37 5.89 -8.73
C LEU A 203 -4.23 6.86 -9.90
N GLU A 204 -3.72 6.41 -11.04
CA GLU A 204 -3.65 7.22 -12.26
C GLU A 204 -5.01 7.38 -12.94
N THR A 205 -5.86 6.34 -12.85
CA THR A 205 -7.18 6.35 -13.48
C THR A 205 -8.27 6.04 -12.45
N PRO A 206 -9.28 6.93 -12.30
CA PRO A 206 -10.34 6.72 -11.33
C PRO A 206 -11.17 5.49 -11.73
N PRO A 207 -11.72 4.75 -10.76
CA PRO A 207 -12.53 3.58 -11.05
C PRO A 207 -13.74 3.90 -11.96
N ARG A 208 -13.87 3.17 -13.08
CA ARG A 208 -14.88 3.42 -14.12
C ARG A 208 -16.33 3.30 -13.66
N HIS A 209 -16.59 2.64 -12.54
CA HIS A 209 -17.93 2.48 -11.97
C HIS A 209 -18.40 3.74 -11.21
N LEU A 210 -17.49 4.66 -10.89
CA LEU A 210 -17.83 5.94 -10.27
C LEU A 210 -18.49 6.87 -11.27
N ALA A 211 -19.43 7.70 -10.81
CA ALA A 211 -20.03 8.73 -11.64
C ALA A 211 -18.99 9.77 -12.08
N GLY A 212 -19.17 10.38 -13.25
CA GLY A 212 -18.23 11.36 -13.81
C GLY A 212 -17.84 12.49 -12.85
N PRO A 213 -18.78 13.09 -12.09
CA PRO A 213 -18.43 14.08 -11.07
C PRO A 213 -17.47 13.57 -9.98
N ILE A 214 -17.67 12.31 -9.55
CA ILE A 214 -16.86 11.68 -8.51
C ILE A 214 -15.48 11.29 -9.04
N GLN A 215 -15.38 10.90 -10.32
CA GLN A 215 -14.09 10.70 -10.98
C GLN A 215 -13.25 11.98 -11.02
N ARG A 216 -13.87 13.16 -11.18
CA ARG A 216 -13.16 14.44 -11.12
C ARG A 216 -12.64 14.74 -9.71
N LEU A 217 -13.46 14.54 -8.69
CA LEU A 217 -13.03 14.67 -7.30
C LEU A 217 -11.85 13.73 -6.99
N TYR A 218 -11.95 12.47 -7.43
CA TYR A 218 -10.89 11.49 -7.26
C TYR A 218 -9.56 11.98 -7.88
N ASN A 219 -9.61 12.48 -9.11
CA ASN A 219 -8.43 12.99 -9.80
C ASN A 219 -7.86 14.23 -9.10
N GLU A 220 -8.70 15.14 -8.64
CA GLU A 220 -8.26 16.33 -7.90
C GLU A 220 -7.54 15.92 -6.61
N LEU A 221 -8.08 14.97 -5.85
CA LEU A 221 -7.43 14.43 -4.67
C LEU A 221 -6.09 13.76 -5.01
N ALA A 222 -6.01 13.01 -6.12
CA ALA A 222 -4.76 12.39 -6.57
C ALA A 222 -3.69 13.43 -6.97
N VAL A 223 -4.09 14.52 -7.63
CA VAL A 223 -3.18 15.63 -7.96
C VAL A 223 -2.68 16.30 -6.67
N GLN A 224 -3.58 16.64 -5.74
CA GLN A 224 -3.18 17.30 -4.49
C GLN A 224 -2.34 16.41 -3.57
N ALA A 225 -2.54 15.10 -3.63
CA ALA A 225 -1.73 14.11 -2.92
C ALA A 225 -0.34 13.89 -3.56
N ASN A 226 -0.02 14.61 -4.66
CA ASN A 226 1.16 14.39 -5.51
C ASN A 226 1.34 12.91 -5.89
N THR A 227 0.24 12.23 -6.19
CA THR A 227 0.25 10.78 -6.40
C THR A 227 1.16 10.36 -7.55
N HIS A 228 1.21 11.15 -8.63
CA HIS A 228 2.08 10.85 -9.77
C HIS A 228 3.57 10.86 -9.38
N ASP A 229 4.04 11.93 -8.74
CA ASP A 229 5.44 12.05 -8.31
C ASP A 229 5.82 10.97 -7.28
N ARG A 230 4.89 10.64 -6.38
CA ARG A 230 5.06 9.56 -5.40
C ARG A 230 5.18 8.19 -6.07
N LEU A 231 4.33 7.90 -7.06
CA LEU A 231 4.41 6.66 -7.84
C LEU A 231 5.74 6.58 -8.58
N ALA A 232 6.15 7.63 -9.28
CA ALA A 232 7.43 7.67 -10.00
C ALA A 232 8.63 7.42 -9.06
N ALA A 233 8.69 8.13 -7.92
CA ALA A 233 9.76 7.96 -6.95
C ALA A 233 9.77 6.56 -6.31
N LEU A 234 8.59 5.95 -6.12
CA LEU A 234 8.48 4.58 -5.61
C LEU A 234 8.95 3.56 -6.65
N ASP A 235 8.61 3.76 -7.92
CA ASP A 235 9.00 2.88 -9.02
C ASP A 235 10.52 2.80 -9.16
N GLU A 236 11.19 3.96 -9.18
CA GLU A 236 12.66 4.06 -9.22
C GLU A 236 13.31 3.34 -8.03
N ARG A 237 12.75 3.50 -6.82
CA ARG A 237 13.28 2.83 -5.62
C ARG A 237 13.12 1.32 -5.69
N ILE A 238 11.98 0.84 -6.19
CA ILE A 238 11.75 -0.60 -6.37
C ILE A 238 12.75 -1.14 -7.40
N GLU A 239 12.96 -0.45 -8.52
CA GLU A 239 13.91 -0.82 -9.57
C GLU A 239 15.33 -0.97 -9.03
N VAL A 240 15.84 0.05 -8.33
CA VAL A 240 17.19 0.01 -7.75
C VAL A 240 17.36 -1.19 -6.80
N LEU A 241 16.36 -1.50 -5.98
CA LEU A 241 16.41 -2.66 -5.09
C LEU A 241 16.33 -3.98 -5.87
N GLN A 242 15.53 -4.06 -6.94
CA GLN A 242 15.48 -5.24 -7.79
C GLN A 242 16.84 -5.52 -8.43
N ASP A 243 17.42 -4.52 -9.09
CA ASP A 243 18.74 -4.64 -9.75
C ASP A 243 19.83 -5.07 -8.76
N LEU A 244 19.84 -4.45 -7.57
CA LEU A 244 20.78 -4.79 -6.51
C LEU A 244 20.68 -6.27 -6.13
N TYR A 245 19.46 -6.76 -5.88
CA TYR A 245 19.26 -8.12 -5.38
C TYR A 245 19.34 -9.19 -6.45
N GLU A 246 18.98 -8.89 -7.69
CA GLU A 246 19.23 -9.76 -8.85
C GLU A 246 20.74 -9.94 -9.04
N LEU A 247 21.49 -8.84 -9.11
CA LEU A 247 22.94 -8.90 -9.28
C LEU A 247 23.63 -9.61 -8.10
N ALA A 248 23.21 -9.33 -6.86
CA ALA A 248 23.76 -10.02 -5.69
C ALA A 248 23.47 -11.54 -5.73
N THR A 249 22.28 -11.94 -6.17
CA THR A 249 21.89 -13.35 -6.31
C THR A 249 22.71 -14.06 -7.36
N ASP A 250 22.94 -13.40 -8.50
CA ASP A 250 23.76 -13.92 -9.59
C ASP A 250 25.20 -14.13 -9.13
N ARG A 251 25.82 -13.12 -8.50
CA ARG A 251 27.19 -13.22 -7.99
C ARG A 251 27.37 -14.29 -6.92
N LEU A 252 26.42 -14.41 -6.00
CA LEU A 252 26.46 -15.48 -5.00
C LEU A 252 26.34 -16.86 -5.65
N SER A 253 25.49 -16.99 -6.66
CA SER A 253 25.31 -18.22 -7.42
C SER A 253 26.57 -18.59 -8.21
N GLU A 254 27.16 -17.65 -8.95
CA GLU A 254 28.43 -17.79 -9.65
C GLU A 254 29.54 -18.26 -8.70
N TYR A 255 29.72 -17.59 -7.55
CA TYR A 255 30.74 -17.96 -6.58
C TYR A 255 30.52 -19.38 -6.03
N ARG A 256 29.26 -19.77 -5.80
CA ARG A 256 28.91 -21.13 -5.36
C ARG A 256 29.22 -22.18 -6.43
N TYR A 257 28.97 -21.87 -7.71
CA TYR A 257 29.31 -22.76 -8.82
C TYR A 257 30.82 -22.92 -8.96
N PHE A 258 31.58 -21.80 -8.97
CA PHE A 258 33.03 -21.82 -9.01
C PHE A 258 33.64 -22.66 -7.88
N ARG A 259 33.08 -22.57 -6.66
CA ARG A 259 33.51 -23.40 -5.52
C ARG A 259 33.23 -24.88 -5.70
N ARG A 260 32.08 -25.24 -6.28
CA ARG A 260 31.74 -26.64 -6.57
C ARG A 260 32.63 -27.20 -7.67
N GLU A 261 32.90 -26.42 -8.71
CA GLU A 261 33.81 -26.79 -9.79
C GLU A 261 35.22 -27.04 -9.25
N LEU A 262 35.77 -26.11 -8.47
CA LEU A 262 37.09 -26.28 -7.84
C LEU A 262 37.13 -27.52 -6.92
N GLN A 263 36.04 -27.84 -6.21
CA GLN A 263 35.96 -29.06 -5.40
C GLN A 263 36.01 -30.34 -6.25
N VAL A 264 35.34 -30.32 -7.41
CA VAL A 264 35.37 -31.44 -8.36
C VAL A 264 36.76 -31.57 -8.99
N GLU A 265 37.41 -30.46 -9.36
CA GLU A 265 38.78 -30.45 -9.87
C GLU A 265 39.77 -31.05 -8.85
N TRP A 266 39.71 -30.61 -7.58
CA TRP A 266 40.56 -31.18 -6.54
C TRP A 266 40.29 -32.66 -6.31
N LEU A 267 39.04 -33.12 -6.44
CA LEU A 267 38.69 -34.53 -6.35
C LEU A 267 39.34 -35.33 -7.49
N ILE A 268 39.28 -34.82 -8.72
CA ILE A 268 39.94 -35.45 -9.89
C ILE A 268 41.45 -35.51 -9.68
N VAL A 269 42.08 -34.41 -9.26
CA VAL A 269 43.53 -34.38 -8.96
C VAL A 269 43.89 -35.39 -7.88
N ALA A 270 43.08 -35.52 -6.81
CA ALA A 270 43.32 -36.50 -5.76
C ALA A 270 43.22 -37.96 -6.29
N ILE A 271 42.22 -38.25 -7.13
CA ILE A 271 42.07 -39.58 -7.75
C ILE A 271 43.29 -39.90 -8.63
N LEU A 272 43.72 -38.95 -9.47
CA LEU A 272 44.89 -39.12 -10.33
C LEU A 272 46.18 -39.35 -9.54
N LEU A 273 46.36 -38.65 -8.41
CA LEU A 273 47.51 -38.85 -7.52
C LEU A 273 47.50 -40.25 -6.87
N ILE A 274 46.32 -40.75 -6.49
CA ILE A 274 46.16 -42.11 -5.95
C ILE A 274 46.50 -43.16 -7.02
N GLU A 275 45.98 -43.01 -8.23
CA GLU A 275 46.27 -43.90 -9.36
C GLU A 275 47.76 -43.91 -9.73
N ALA A 276 48.38 -42.73 -9.81
CA ALA A 276 49.81 -42.61 -10.07
C ALA A 276 50.64 -43.24 -8.94
N GLY A 277 50.24 -43.05 -7.69
CA GLY A 277 50.88 -43.67 -6.52
C GLY A 277 50.79 -45.19 -6.54
N MET A 278 49.63 -45.76 -6.87
CA MET A 278 49.45 -47.21 -7.02
C MET A 278 50.30 -47.76 -8.17
N SER A 279 50.31 -47.08 -9.32
CA SER A 279 51.12 -47.48 -10.48
C SER A 279 52.62 -47.47 -10.18
N LEU A 280 53.10 -46.46 -9.43
CA LEU A 280 54.49 -46.37 -8.99
C LEU A 280 54.85 -47.49 -8.01
N TRP A 281 53.93 -47.82 -7.11
CA TRP A 281 54.11 -48.91 -6.15
C TRP A 281 54.18 -50.28 -6.81
N GLU A 282 53.33 -50.54 -7.82
CA GLU A 282 53.38 -51.76 -8.61
C GLU A 282 54.69 -51.90 -9.38
N LEU A 283 55.17 -50.81 -9.97
CA LEU A 283 56.47 -50.75 -10.64
C LEU A 283 57.62 -51.07 -9.70
N TRP A 284 57.58 -50.58 -8.46
CA TRP A 284 58.66 -50.78 -7.49
C TRP A 284 58.66 -52.17 -6.86
N LYS A 285 57.52 -52.88 -6.88
CA LYS A 285 57.40 -54.27 -6.42
C LYS A 285 57.82 -55.30 -7.47
N ARG A 286 57.93 -54.93 -8.74
CA ARG A 286 58.43 -55.79 -9.82
C ARG A 286 59.96 -55.77 -9.86
#